data_AF-A0A9E5FXX0-F1
#
_entry.id   AF-A0A9E5FXX0-F1
#
_cell.length_a   1.000
_cell.length_b   1.000
_cell.length_c   1.000
_cell.angle_alpha   90.00
_cell.angle_beta   90.00
_cell.angle_gamma   90.00
#
_symmetry.space_group_name_H-M   'P 1'
#
loop_
_entity.id
_entity.type
_entity.pdbx_description
1 polymer ?
#
loop_
_entity_poly.entity_id
_entity_poly.type
_entity_poly.pdbx_seq_one_letter_code
_entity_poly.pdbx_strand_id
1 'polypeptide(L)' 'MYLKGNPLLEDTTLDLNKIKQVVDLMKKSDLSEFEIQDQEFKLRIKRDAHGRIASAPATVASAPAPAPVAPQAVAAPVA' A
#
# COMPACT_ATOMS: atom_id res chain seq x y z
N MET A 1 7.53 50.91 -26.32
CA MET A 1 6.80 49.66 -26.67
C MET A 1 6.73 48.79 -25.43
N TYR A 2 5.52 48.43 -24.99
CA TYR A 2 5.32 47.42 -23.96
C TYR A 2 5.90 46.08 -24.45
N LEU A 3 6.97 45.62 -23.81
CA LEU A 3 7.41 44.24 -23.97
C LEU A 3 6.42 43.39 -23.19
N LYS A 4 5.46 42.88 -23.97
CA LYS A 4 4.49 41.84 -23.65
C LYS A 4 4.99 40.96 -22.50
N GLY A 5 4.24 40.99 -21.40
CA GLY A 5 4.51 40.19 -20.21
C GLY A 5 4.82 38.76 -20.59
N ASN A 6 6.03 38.33 -20.26
CA ASN A 6 6.36 36.94 -20.19
C ASN A 6 6.10 36.54 -18.73
N PRO A 7 5.03 35.77 -18.42
CA PRO A 7 4.84 35.19 -17.10
C PRO A 7 5.85 34.06 -16.96
N LEU A 8 7.12 34.42 -16.81
CA LEU A 8 8.10 33.51 -16.26
C LEU A 8 7.88 33.55 -14.76
N LEU A 9 7.92 32.38 -14.14
CA LEU A 9 7.90 32.14 -12.70
C LEU A 9 6.49 31.96 -12.08
N GLU A 10 5.62 31.14 -12.68
CA GLU A 10 4.75 30.27 -11.88
C GLU A 10 5.54 29.00 -11.54
N ASP A 11 6.53 29.14 -10.66
CA ASP A 11 7.09 28.02 -9.92
C ASP A 11 6.12 27.71 -8.77
N THR A 12 5.06 26.95 -9.01
CA THR A 12 4.20 26.48 -7.92
C THR A 12 3.56 25.15 -8.25
N THR A 13 4.32 24.08 -7.96
CA THR A 13 3.93 22.67 -8.00
C THR A 13 4.20 22.02 -9.35
N LEU A 14 5.15 21.09 -9.34
CA LEU A 14 5.33 20.07 -10.35
C LEU A 14 3.97 19.64 -10.94
N ASP A 15 3.64 20.15 -12.12
CA ASP A 15 2.30 20.00 -12.70
C ASP A 15 1.91 18.52 -12.76
N LEU A 16 0.65 18.21 -12.47
CA LEU A 16 0.11 16.85 -12.69
C LEU A 16 0.35 16.37 -14.13
N ASN A 17 0.44 17.30 -15.09
CA ASN A 17 0.81 17.03 -16.48
C ASN A 17 2.25 16.53 -16.63
N LYS A 18 3.21 17.07 -15.86
CA LYS A 18 4.61 16.61 -15.86
C LYS A 18 4.73 15.24 -15.20
N ILE A 19 4.03 15.02 -14.09
CA ILE A 19 3.99 13.71 -13.41
C ILE A 19 3.43 12.63 -14.35
N LYS A 20 2.34 12.93 -15.07
CA LYS A 20 1.78 12.02 -16.09
C LYS A 20 2.78 11.67 -17.19
N GLN A 21 3.56 12.64 -17.66
CA GLN A 21 4.61 12.40 -18.66
C GLN A 21 5.73 11.51 -18.12
N VAL A 22 6.15 11.71 -16.86
CA VAL A 22 7.13 10.82 -16.21
C VAL A 22 6.57 9.40 -16.10
N VAL A 23 5.31 9.23 -15.71
CA VAL A 23 4.65 7.91 -15.66
C VAL A 23 4.58 7.27 -17.05
N ASP A 24 4.26 8.03 -18.10
CA ASP A 24 4.23 7.52 -19.47
C ASP A 24 5.62 7.09 -19.96
N LEU A 25 6.65 7.89 -19.67
CA LEU A 25 8.03 7.55 -19.96
C LEU A 25 8.49 6.30 -19.22
N MET A 26 8.14 6.17 -17.94
CA MET A 26 8.41 4.97 -17.15
C MET A 26 7.76 3.73 -17.78
N LYS A 27 6.53 3.85 -18.30
CA LYS A 27 5.84 2.75 -18.99
C LYS A 27 6.53 2.38 -20.31
N LYS A 28 6.92 3.35 -21.12
CA LYS A 28 7.57 3.13 -22.42
C LYS A 28 8.99 2.57 -22.30
N SER A 29 9.69 2.91 -21.22
CA SER A 29 11.07 2.50 -20.96
C SER A 29 11.18 1.33 -19.98
N ASP A 30 10.05 0.72 -19.62
CA ASP A 30 9.95 -0.34 -18.60
C ASP A 30 10.64 -0.05 -17.27
N LEU A 31 10.61 1.23 -16.85
CA LEU A 31 11.12 1.65 -15.55
C LEU A 31 10.10 1.32 -14.46
N SER A 32 10.59 0.65 -13.41
CA SER A 32 9.77 0.30 -12.26
C SER A 32 9.77 1.37 -11.17
N GLU A 33 10.78 2.25 -11.16
CA GLU A 33 10.95 3.28 -10.13
C GLU A 33 11.66 4.52 -10.70
N PHE A 34 11.26 5.70 -10.24
CA PHE A 34 11.87 6.99 -10.55
C PHE A 34 11.95 7.82 -9.27
N GLU A 35 13.11 8.40 -8.97
CA GLU A 35 13.31 9.25 -7.79
C GLU A 35 14.05 10.52 -8.18
N ILE A 36 13.59 11.66 -7.67
CA ILE A 36 14.27 12.95 -7.77
C ILE A 36 14.35 13.57 -6.37
N GLN A 37 15.53 14.09 -6.04
CA GLN A 37 15.81 14.76 -4.78
C GLN A 37 16.45 16.12 -5.07
N ASP A 38 15.84 17.15 -4.52
CA ASP A 38 16.32 18.53 -4.45
C ASP A 38 16.69 18.86 -2.99
N GLN A 39 17.17 20.07 -2.71
CA GLN A 39 17.66 20.44 -1.36
C GLN A 39 16.58 20.32 -0.28
N GLU A 40 15.30 20.52 -0.64
CA GLU A 40 14.18 20.47 0.29
C GLU A 40 13.05 19.52 -0.15
N PHE A 41 13.15 18.92 -1.35
CA PHE A 41 12.07 18.14 -1.95
C PHE A 41 12.55 16.76 -2.40
N LYS A 42 11.79 15.72 -2.09
CA LYS A 42 12.04 14.36 -2.58
C LYS A 42 10.76 13.77 -3.14
N LEU A 43 10.78 13.37 -4.41
CA LEU A 43 9.68 12.67 -5.07
C LEU A 43 10.13 11.31 -5.56
N ARG A 44 9.40 10.28 -5.15
CA ARG A 44 9.60 8.90 -5.58
C ARG A 44 8.32 8.36 -6.22
N ILE A 45 8.42 7.89 -7.44
CA ILE A 45 7.34 7.29 -8.21
C ILE A 45 7.70 5.83 -8.42
N LYS A 46 6.82 4.92 -8.00
CA LYS A 46 6.96 3.48 -8.24
C LYS A 46 5.81 3.01 -9.11
N ARG A 47 6.11 2.12 -10.05
CA ARG A 47 5.11 1.35 -10.78
C ARG A 47 4.82 0.10 -9.94
N ASP A 48 3.72 0.10 -9.20
CA ASP A 48 3.21 -1.14 -8.61
C ASP A 48 2.81 -2.07 -9.75
N ALA A 49 3.69 -3.02 -10.07
CA ALA A 49 3.28 -4.21 -10.80
C ALA A 49 2.28 -4.92 -9.88
N HIS A 50 0.98 -4.72 -10.14
CA HIS A 50 -0.11 -5.42 -9.45
C HIS A 50 0.29 -6.89 -9.24
N GLY A 51 0.54 -7.30 -7.99
CA GLY A 51 0.86 -8.70 -7.72
C GLY A 51 1.64 -9.03 -6.45
N ARG A 52 2.15 -8.08 -5.66
CA ARG A 52 2.60 -8.41 -4.30
C ARG A 52 1.67 -7.79 -3.29
N ILE A 53 0.53 -8.44 -3.09
CA ILE A 53 -0.16 -8.38 -1.81
C ILE A 53 0.90 -8.75 -0.79
N ALA A 54 1.35 -7.76 -0.01
CA ALA A 54 2.17 -8.02 1.16
C ALA A 54 1.39 -9.04 1.98
N SER A 55 1.87 -10.28 2.01
CA SER A 55 1.24 -11.36 2.74
C SER A 55 1.38 -10.99 4.21
N ALA A 56 0.38 -10.30 4.76
CA ALA A 56 0.30 -10.11 6.19
C ALA A 56 0.28 -11.51 6.83
N PRO A 57 1.10 -11.78 7.87
CA PRO A 57 1.09 -13.08 8.50
C PRO A 57 -0.32 -13.36 9.01
N ALA A 58 -0.92 -14.46 8.54
CA ALA A 58 -2.24 -14.89 8.97
C ALA A 58 -2.16 -15.26 10.47
N THR A 59 -2.98 -14.60 11.29
CA THR A 59 -3.12 -14.93 12.69
C THR A 59 -3.81 -16.29 12.80
N VAL A 60 -3.10 -17.29 13.31
CA VAL A 60 -3.70 -18.59 13.61
C VAL A 60 -4.62 -18.43 14.82
N ALA A 61 -5.92 -18.67 14.63
CA ALA A 61 -6.87 -18.70 15.72
C ALA A 61 -6.71 -20.02 16.49
N SER A 62 -6.39 -19.93 17.78
CA SER A 62 -6.29 -21.07 18.68
C SER A 62 -7.64 -21.80 18.79
N ALA A 63 -7.63 -23.12 18.59
CA ALA A 63 -8.82 -23.95 18.69
C ALA A 63 -9.35 -24.00 20.15
N PRO A 64 -10.68 -24.02 20.36
CA PRO A 64 -11.27 -24.09 21.69
C PRO A 64 -10.97 -25.44 22.37
N ALA A 65 -10.63 -25.38 23.66
CA ALA A 65 -10.34 -26.54 24.48
C ALA A 65 -11.62 -27.38 24.75
N PRO A 66 -11.51 -28.71 24.85
CA PRO A 66 -12.66 -29.58 25.09
C PRO A 66 -13.28 -29.33 26.47
N ALA A 67 -14.62 -29.34 26.51
CA ALA A 67 -15.39 -29.17 27.74
C ALA A 67 -15.29 -30.42 28.64
N PRO A 68 -15.28 -30.24 29.98
CA PRO A 68 -15.25 -31.36 30.90
C PRO A 68 -16.56 -32.15 30.86
N VAL A 69 -16.45 -33.48 30.82
CA VAL A 69 -17.61 -34.40 30.93
C VAL A 69 -18.03 -34.54 32.39
N ALA A 70 -19.32 -34.36 32.67
CA ALA A 70 -19.87 -34.55 34.00
C ALA A 70 -20.04 -36.06 34.31
N PRO A 71 -19.79 -36.52 35.55
CA PRO A 71 -20.01 -37.91 35.92
C PRO A 71 -21.50 -38.29 35.85
N GLN A 72 -21.79 -39.42 35.20
CA GLN A 72 -23.12 -40.02 35.22
C GLN A 72 -23.36 -40.73 36.56
N ALA A 73 -24.45 -40.40 37.23
CA ALA A 73 -24.86 -41.06 38.47
C ALA A 73 -25.35 -42.49 38.18
N VAL A 74 -24.71 -43.48 38.80
CA VAL A 74 -25.14 -44.88 38.75
C VAL A 74 -26.29 -45.08 39.74
N ALA A 75 -27.45 -45.47 39.24
CA ALA A 75 -28.57 -45.91 40.08
C ALA A 75 -28.23 -47.29 40.69
N ALA A 76 -28.27 -47.38 42.02
CA ALA A 76 -28.06 -48.63 42.74
C ALA A 76 -29.29 -49.55 42.57
N PRO A 77 -29.12 -50.86 42.31
CA PRO A 77 -30.23 -51.79 42.32
C PRO A 77 -30.71 -52.04 43.76
N VAL A 78 -32.03 -52.00 43.93
CA VAL A 78 -32.73 -52.34 45.17
C VAL A 78 -32.66 -53.86 45.40
N ALA A 79 -32.43 -54.26 46.65
CA ALA A 79 -32.53 -55.65 47.11
C ALA A 79 -33.86 -55.86 47.85
#